data_AF-A0A1Y1MGP4-F1
#
_entry.id   AF-A0A1Y1MGP4-F1
#
_cell.length_a   1.000
_cell.length_b   1.000
_cell.length_c   1.000
_cell.angle_alpha   90.00
_cell.angle_beta   90.00
_cell.angle_gamma   90.00
#
_symmetry.space_group_name_H-M   'P 1'
#
loop_
_entity.id
_entity.type
_entity.pdbx_description
1 polymer ?
#
loop_
_entity_poly.entity_id
_entity_poly.type
_entity_poly.pdbx_seq_one_letter_code
_entity_poly.pdbx_strand_id
1 'polypeptide(L)'
;MEIESKHSIADSVCKYCDELISTNDPDVLQCQQCWENVHTKCLKRGAVPGGLVGDVFFQYTCLTCSPSQSEQFVREKMPWLQAILLVLYHMQTRSPGLARKGYFHWKIHIASFIDHSWDILFRKDFKRKKKWMGTISGTLSHYSPHFFKSGTTLFNEQGWWTLTYPRLTPAQIVQLNVELMAEKQKLRDSKLAIDDGQLLRGILLTKPYVTEEMLQITSREETVESDETPQLSKVQKKKRLLLPTVASLGLPKVKKSRTVDAATKPEVTAKPPMYLDPLCHYNTSLDEHSRVAALSMTARLMGGVRKELILSPYTSIYLPPYIRRDVRIRPIWLHLMDELKAKVTPDVSLPKRAPLDFMYVQPEHIPAVNSLCNQFFWTGIDLSDTLRYPDFSCVVLYRKLIVAFAFVVPDVNVNECYVSFVFTRPGWRKCGIARFMLYHLIQTCLGRDMTLHVSISNSALFLYQKFGFKVEYVVLDFYNRYMRDDTCESKHAFFCRLER
;
A
#
# COMPACT_ATOMS: atom_id res chain seq x y z
N MET A 1 11.46 16.35 -45.55
CA MET A 1 10.01 16.22 -45.25
C MET A 1 9.88 16.23 -43.74
N GLU A 2 9.48 17.40 -43.26
CA GLU A 2 8.84 17.77 -42.00
C GLU A 2 9.25 17.04 -40.70
N ILE A 3 10.05 17.77 -39.93
CA ILE A 3 10.24 17.59 -38.49
C ILE A 3 8.98 18.17 -37.83
N GLU A 4 8.02 17.33 -37.44
CA GLU A 4 6.84 17.77 -36.69
C GLU A 4 7.26 18.25 -35.29
N SER A 5 6.94 19.51 -35.02
CA SER A 5 7.16 20.23 -33.78
C SER A 5 6.35 19.63 -32.64
N LYS A 6 7.03 19.19 -31.58
CA LYS A 6 6.38 18.94 -30.27
C LYS A 6 5.74 20.24 -29.78
N HIS A 7 4.42 20.34 -29.77
CA HIS A 7 3.69 21.46 -29.19
C HIS A 7 4.05 21.62 -27.70
N SER A 8 4.31 22.86 -27.27
CA SER A 8 4.64 23.19 -25.89
C SER A 8 3.47 22.87 -24.96
N ILE A 9 3.77 22.22 -23.83
CA ILE A 9 2.82 21.82 -22.78
C ILE A 9 2.19 23.04 -22.05
N ALA A 10 2.78 24.22 -22.21
CA ALA A 10 2.25 25.47 -21.68
C ALA A 10 0.83 25.69 -22.20
N ASP A 11 -0.15 25.69 -21.28
CA ASP A 11 -1.57 25.97 -21.50
C ASP A 11 -2.46 24.81 -22.00
N SER A 12 -2.04 23.55 -21.83
CA SER A 12 -2.94 22.40 -22.08
C SER A 12 -3.82 22.09 -20.86
N VAL A 13 -5.07 21.68 -21.09
CA VAL A 13 -6.00 21.21 -20.04
C VAL A 13 -6.11 19.68 -20.06
N CYS A 14 -6.38 19.10 -18.90
CA CYS A 14 -6.60 17.66 -18.78
C CYS A 14 -7.97 17.27 -19.34
N LYS A 15 -8.02 16.29 -20.25
CA LYS A 15 -9.26 15.79 -20.88
C LYS A 15 -10.37 15.36 -19.92
N TYR A 16 -10.01 14.94 -18.70
CA TYR A 16 -10.96 14.30 -17.78
C TYR A 16 -11.41 15.17 -16.61
N CYS A 17 -10.60 16.13 -16.17
CA CYS A 17 -10.96 17.05 -15.09
C CYS A 17 -11.07 18.51 -15.55
N ASP A 18 -10.70 18.80 -16.80
CA ASP A 18 -10.68 20.15 -17.39
C ASP A 18 -9.79 21.16 -16.63
N GLU A 19 -8.95 20.68 -15.70
CA GLU A 19 -7.97 21.51 -14.99
C GLU A 19 -6.73 21.74 -15.85
N LEU A 20 -6.09 22.89 -15.65
CA LEU A 20 -4.85 23.28 -16.32
C LEU A 20 -3.70 22.34 -15.93
N ILE A 21 -3.02 21.80 -16.93
CA ILE A 21 -1.78 21.05 -16.75
C ILE A 21 -0.66 22.05 -16.61
N SER A 22 -0.12 22.17 -15.40
CA SER A 22 1.07 22.97 -15.15
C SER A 22 2.27 22.36 -15.87
N THR A 23 3.22 23.19 -16.31
CA THR A 23 4.55 22.73 -16.75
C THR A 23 5.30 21.96 -15.65
N ASN A 24 4.86 22.10 -14.40
CA ASN A 24 5.38 21.40 -13.23
C ASN A 24 4.59 20.14 -12.88
N ASP A 25 3.52 19.79 -13.59
CA ASP A 25 2.78 18.55 -13.36
C ASP A 25 3.44 17.40 -14.16
N PRO A 26 4.17 16.51 -13.48
CA PRO A 26 5.06 15.57 -14.17
C PRO A 26 4.37 14.27 -14.56
N ASP A 27 3.16 14.05 -14.05
CA ASP A 27 2.47 12.78 -14.14
C ASP A 27 1.33 12.87 -15.17
N VAL A 28 1.69 13.17 -16.42
CA VAL A 28 0.76 13.39 -17.52
C VAL A 28 1.02 12.39 -18.65
N LEU A 29 -0.06 11.84 -19.20
CA LEU A 29 -0.04 10.98 -20.38
C LEU A 29 -0.70 11.68 -21.55
N GLN A 30 -0.12 11.55 -22.74
CA GLN A 30 -0.70 12.06 -23.98
C GLN A 30 -1.33 10.91 -24.77
N CYS A 31 -2.58 11.09 -25.21
CA CYS A 31 -3.26 10.11 -26.04
C CYS A 31 -2.67 10.09 -27.46
N GLN A 32 -2.31 8.93 -27.98
CA GLN A 32 -1.73 8.81 -29.34
C GLN A 32 -2.70 9.13 -30.48
N GLN A 33 -4.01 9.17 -30.21
CA GLN A 33 -5.04 9.36 -31.23
C GLN A 33 -5.54 10.81 -31.27
N CYS A 34 -5.91 11.37 -30.11
CA CYS A 34 -6.43 12.74 -30.02
C CYS A 34 -5.39 13.76 -29.55
N TRP A 35 -4.19 13.34 -29.17
CA TRP A 35 -3.09 14.21 -28.68
C TRP A 35 -3.40 15.04 -27.44
N GLU A 36 -4.57 14.83 -26.82
CA GLU A 36 -4.95 15.44 -25.57
C GLU A 36 -4.23 14.78 -24.39
N ASN A 37 -3.97 15.61 -23.38
CA ASN A 37 -3.24 15.24 -22.19
C ASN A 37 -4.20 14.83 -21.06
N VAL A 38 -3.73 13.90 -20.22
CA VAL A 38 -4.48 13.35 -19.10
C VAL A 38 -3.55 13.18 -17.90
N HIS A 39 -3.93 13.73 -16.74
CA HIS A 39 -3.22 13.43 -15.50
C HIS A 39 -3.33 11.93 -15.19
N THR A 40 -2.24 11.29 -14.76
CA THR A 40 -2.24 9.89 -14.35
C THR A 40 -3.25 9.63 -13.22
N LYS A 41 -3.49 10.61 -12.34
CA LYS A 41 -4.49 10.57 -11.27
C LYS A 41 -5.93 10.66 -11.78
N CYS A 42 -6.14 11.26 -12.95
CA CYS A 42 -7.46 11.41 -13.56
C CYS A 42 -7.86 10.21 -14.43
N LEU A 43 -6.94 9.27 -14.68
CA LEU A 43 -7.23 8.02 -15.38
C LEU A 43 -8.44 7.33 -14.74
N LYS A 44 -9.35 6.77 -15.55
CA LYS A 44 -10.51 6.03 -15.04
C LYS A 44 -10.12 4.74 -14.35
N ARG A 45 -8.90 4.24 -14.61
CA ARG A 45 -8.24 3.17 -13.85
C ARG A 45 -7.60 3.65 -12.54
N GLY A 46 -7.61 4.94 -12.24
CA GLY A 46 -6.98 5.57 -11.07
C GLY A 46 -5.46 5.69 -11.12
N ALA A 47 -4.77 4.79 -11.83
CA ALA A 47 -3.33 4.85 -12.04
C ALA A 47 -2.90 4.11 -13.31
N VAL A 48 -1.66 4.38 -13.74
CA VAL A 48 -0.98 3.61 -14.78
C VAL A 48 -0.78 2.14 -14.38
N PRO A 49 -0.67 1.21 -15.36
CA PRO A 49 -0.35 -0.18 -15.06
C PRO A 49 0.89 -0.29 -14.16
N GLY A 50 0.74 -0.98 -13.03
CA GLY A 50 1.82 -1.16 -12.05
C GLY A 50 1.85 -0.14 -10.91
N GLY A 51 1.17 1.01 -11.03
CA GLY A 51 1.03 1.97 -9.94
C GLY A 51 2.33 2.62 -9.46
N LEU A 52 3.39 2.59 -10.28
CA LEU A 52 4.64 3.26 -9.97
C LEU A 52 4.48 4.78 -10.11
N VAL A 53 5.01 5.52 -9.14
CA VAL A 53 4.93 6.98 -9.11
C VAL A 53 5.94 7.54 -10.10
N GLY A 54 5.55 8.51 -10.93
CA GLY A 54 6.40 9.06 -11.99
C GLY A 54 6.49 8.19 -13.26
N ASP A 55 5.67 7.14 -13.38
CA ASP A 55 5.69 6.23 -14.53
C ASP A 55 4.74 6.69 -15.64
N VAL A 56 5.28 7.46 -16.60
CA VAL A 56 4.53 7.96 -17.76
C VAL A 56 4.93 7.28 -19.07
N PHE A 57 5.66 6.16 -18.99
CA PHE A 57 6.35 5.56 -20.14
C PHE A 57 5.48 4.54 -20.88
N PHE A 58 4.37 5.03 -21.41
CA PHE A 58 3.35 4.24 -22.08
C PHE A 58 2.86 4.91 -23.36
N GLN A 59 2.63 4.10 -24.37
CA GLN A 59 1.75 4.44 -25.47
C GLN A 59 0.32 4.35 -24.95
N TYR A 60 -0.29 5.51 -24.72
CA TYR A 60 -1.60 5.64 -24.11
C TYR A 60 -2.69 5.93 -25.14
N THR A 61 -3.83 5.24 -25.02
CA THR A 61 -5.06 5.55 -25.77
C THR A 61 -6.19 5.79 -24.77
N CYS A 62 -6.75 6.99 -24.81
CA CYS A 62 -7.84 7.39 -23.91
C CYS A 62 -9.14 6.64 -24.17
N LEU A 63 -10.07 6.73 -23.21
CA LEU A 63 -11.35 6.02 -23.24
C LEU A 63 -12.15 6.27 -24.52
N THR A 64 -12.21 7.53 -24.98
CA THR A 64 -13.01 7.92 -26.15
C THR A 64 -12.42 7.47 -27.48
N CYS A 65 -11.09 7.33 -27.54
CA CYS A 65 -10.39 6.91 -28.76
C CYS A 65 -10.24 5.39 -28.85
N SER A 66 -10.49 4.67 -27.76
CA SER A 66 -10.33 3.22 -27.70
C SER A 66 -11.55 2.50 -28.28
N PRO A 67 -11.38 1.57 -29.23
CA PRO A 67 -12.49 0.80 -29.80
C PRO A 67 -13.17 -0.11 -28.77
N SER A 68 -12.48 -0.47 -27.68
CA SER A 68 -13.01 -1.31 -26.61
C SER A 68 -13.70 -0.52 -25.49
N GLN A 69 -13.85 0.81 -25.62
CA GLN A 69 -14.33 1.70 -24.55
C GLN A 69 -13.59 1.49 -23.22
N SER A 70 -12.28 1.25 -23.31
CA SER A 70 -11.41 1.08 -22.14
C SER A 70 -10.06 1.74 -22.39
N GLU A 71 -9.47 2.35 -21.38
CA GLU A 71 -8.12 2.92 -21.45
C GLU A 71 -7.11 1.82 -21.80
N GLN A 72 -6.31 2.06 -22.85
CA GLN A 72 -5.28 1.12 -23.29
C GLN A 72 -3.88 1.68 -23.04
N PHE A 73 -3.00 0.80 -22.55
CA PHE A 73 -1.61 1.13 -22.22
C PHE A 73 -0.71 0.09 -22.85
N VAL A 74 0.19 0.53 -23.72
CA VAL A 74 1.26 -0.32 -24.25
C VAL A 74 2.59 0.19 -23.73
N ARG A 75 3.31 -0.66 -22.98
CA ARG A 75 4.58 -0.30 -22.33
C ARG A 75 5.63 0.05 -23.38
N GLU A 76 6.26 1.21 -23.24
CA GLU A 76 7.36 1.60 -24.12
C GLU A 76 8.63 0.79 -23.83
N LYS A 77 9.59 0.84 -24.76
CA LYS A 77 10.88 0.19 -24.54
C LYS A 77 11.63 0.94 -23.44
N MET A 78 11.89 0.26 -22.33
CA MET A 78 12.48 0.81 -21.12
C MET A 78 14.00 0.56 -21.05
N PRO A 79 14.88 1.57 -21.20
CA PRO A 79 16.31 1.46 -20.95
C PRO A 79 16.63 1.34 -19.45
N TRP A 80 17.82 0.84 -19.11
CA TRP A 80 18.24 0.65 -17.71
C TRP A 80 18.30 1.94 -16.90
N LEU A 81 18.76 3.06 -17.48
CA LEU A 81 18.76 4.36 -16.82
C LEU A 81 17.35 4.72 -16.34
N GLN A 82 16.38 4.64 -17.25
CA GLN A 82 14.99 4.99 -17.00
C GLN A 82 14.33 4.06 -15.97
N ALA A 83 14.61 2.75 -16.05
CA ALA A 83 14.12 1.78 -15.07
C ALA A 83 14.66 2.09 -13.66
N ILE A 84 15.96 2.40 -13.53
CA ILE A 84 16.58 2.69 -12.23
C ILE A 84 16.11 4.04 -11.68
N LEU A 85 15.98 5.06 -12.53
CA LEU A 85 15.41 6.36 -12.15
C LEU A 85 14.00 6.19 -11.61
N LEU A 86 13.13 5.48 -12.34
CA LEU A 86 11.75 5.24 -11.93
C LEU A 86 11.67 4.50 -10.59
N VAL A 87 12.47 3.45 -10.41
CA VAL A 87 12.49 2.65 -9.19
C VAL A 87 13.00 3.46 -8.00
N LEU A 88 14.10 4.20 -8.15
CA LEU A 88 14.61 5.07 -7.08
C LEU A 88 13.64 6.18 -6.72
N TYR A 89 13.05 6.84 -7.73
CA TYR A 89 12.05 7.89 -7.52
C TYR A 89 10.85 7.34 -6.75
N HIS A 90 10.28 6.22 -7.21
CA HIS A 90 9.17 5.56 -6.54
C HIS A 90 9.50 5.17 -5.08
N MET A 91 10.66 4.55 -4.84
CA MET A 91 11.04 4.14 -3.49
C MET A 91 11.30 5.33 -2.56
N GLN A 92 11.86 6.43 -3.07
CA GLN A 92 12.04 7.66 -2.29
C GLN A 92 10.69 8.26 -1.88
N THR A 93 9.71 8.26 -2.79
CA THR A 93 8.39 8.85 -2.53
C THR A 93 7.50 7.95 -1.65
N ARG A 94 7.51 6.64 -1.88
CA ARG A 94 6.57 5.70 -1.23
C ARG A 94 7.13 4.95 -0.04
N SER A 95 8.43 4.71 -0.02
CA SER A 95 9.09 3.93 1.02
C SER A 95 10.34 4.63 1.57
N PRO A 96 10.24 5.89 2.06
CA PRO A 96 11.40 6.60 2.60
C PRO A 96 11.99 5.88 3.83
N GLY A 97 11.18 5.11 4.57
CA GLY A 97 11.63 4.34 5.73
C GLY A 97 12.61 3.20 5.41
N LEU A 98 12.65 2.69 4.17
CA LEU A 98 13.65 1.71 3.74
C LEU A 98 15.02 2.35 3.44
N ALA A 99 15.07 3.68 3.30
CA ALA A 99 16.27 4.40 2.93
C ALA A 99 17.14 4.70 4.15
N ARG A 100 18.44 4.45 4.04
CA ARG A 100 19.42 4.94 5.04
C ARG A 100 19.78 6.38 4.67
N LYS A 101 19.28 7.37 5.41
CA LYS A 101 19.46 8.82 5.11
C LYS A 101 19.11 9.19 3.65
N GLY A 102 18.07 8.57 3.08
CA GLY A 102 17.67 8.80 1.68
C GLY A 102 18.47 8.01 0.62
N TYR A 103 19.38 7.12 1.03
CA TYR A 103 20.10 6.22 0.14
C TYR A 103 19.55 4.80 0.19
N PHE A 104 19.56 4.12 -0.96
CA PHE A 104 19.13 2.74 -1.11
C PHE A 104 20.29 1.86 -1.53
N HIS A 105 20.37 0.66 -0.95
CA HIS A 105 21.40 -0.31 -1.33
C HIS A 105 21.04 -0.95 -2.68
N TRP A 106 21.93 -0.91 -3.67
CA TRP A 106 21.61 -1.32 -5.05
C TRP A 106 21.19 -2.79 -5.17
N LYS A 107 21.76 -3.68 -4.36
CA LYS A 107 21.49 -5.12 -4.44
C LYS A 107 20.27 -5.53 -3.61
N ILE A 108 20.08 -4.91 -2.44
CA ILE A 108 19.06 -5.33 -1.47
C ILE A 108 17.74 -4.63 -1.79
N HIS A 109 17.80 -3.35 -2.16
CA HIS A 109 16.61 -2.54 -2.42
C HIS A 109 16.33 -2.46 -3.93
N ILE A 110 17.22 -1.85 -4.72
CA ILE A 110 16.96 -1.56 -6.14
C ILE A 110 16.80 -2.85 -6.96
N ALA A 111 17.75 -3.79 -6.87
CA ALA A 111 17.71 -5.04 -7.62
C ALA A 111 16.55 -5.93 -7.19
N SER A 112 16.29 -6.03 -5.88
CA SER A 112 15.14 -6.79 -5.38
C SER A 112 13.83 -6.21 -5.88
N PHE A 113 13.65 -4.88 -5.84
CA PHE A 113 12.46 -4.22 -6.36
C PHE A 113 12.26 -4.50 -7.84
N ILE A 114 13.31 -4.35 -8.66
CA ILE A 114 13.26 -4.63 -10.10
C ILE A 114 12.93 -6.10 -10.38
N ASP A 115 13.42 -7.03 -9.56
CA ASP A 115 13.10 -8.46 -9.68
C ASP A 115 11.61 -8.73 -9.46
N HIS A 116 11.03 -8.19 -8.39
CA HIS A 116 9.62 -8.35 -8.06
C HIS A 116 8.68 -7.63 -9.04
N SER A 117 9.13 -6.51 -9.62
CA SER A 117 8.35 -5.68 -10.55
C SER A 117 8.76 -5.86 -12.02
N TRP A 118 9.44 -6.97 -12.36
CA TRP A 118 10.02 -7.17 -13.70
C TRP A 118 8.99 -7.04 -14.83
N ASP A 119 7.85 -7.72 -14.69
CA ASP A 119 6.77 -7.76 -15.69
C ASP A 119 6.01 -6.43 -15.81
N ILE A 120 6.14 -5.56 -14.82
CA ILE A 120 5.59 -4.21 -14.82
C ILE A 120 6.56 -3.25 -15.51
N LEU A 121 7.86 -3.37 -15.19
CA LEU A 121 8.88 -2.45 -15.67
C LEU A 121 9.21 -2.65 -17.15
N PHE A 122 9.31 -3.90 -17.60
CA PHE A 122 9.77 -4.26 -18.92
C PHE A 122 8.65 -4.88 -19.76
N ARG A 123 8.73 -4.67 -21.08
CA ARG A 123 7.82 -5.35 -22.02
C ARG A 123 8.03 -6.88 -21.97
N LYS A 124 6.99 -7.64 -22.31
CA LYS A 124 7.02 -9.12 -22.31
C LYS A 124 8.08 -9.72 -23.24
N ASP A 125 8.50 -9.00 -24.28
CA ASP A 125 9.55 -9.41 -25.21
C ASP A 125 10.99 -9.17 -24.67
N PHE A 126 11.13 -8.47 -23.54
CA PHE A 126 12.42 -8.15 -22.95
C PHE A 126 13.03 -9.38 -22.26
N LYS A 127 14.04 -9.98 -22.89
CA LYS A 127 14.74 -11.16 -22.37
C LYS A 127 15.62 -10.82 -21.17
N ARG A 128 15.33 -11.45 -20.03
CA ARG A 128 16.11 -11.33 -18.80
C ARG A 128 17.45 -12.07 -18.91
N LYS A 129 18.56 -11.32 -18.96
CA LYS A 129 19.93 -11.88 -18.98
C LYS A 129 20.30 -12.44 -17.60
N LYS A 130 21.03 -13.56 -17.53
CA LYS A 130 21.45 -14.20 -16.26
C LYS A 130 22.22 -13.27 -15.30
N LYS A 131 23.02 -12.33 -15.82
CA LYS A 131 23.83 -11.37 -15.05
C LYS A 131 23.30 -9.92 -15.07
N TRP A 132 21.98 -9.75 -15.24
CA TRP A 132 21.35 -8.42 -15.36
C TRP A 132 21.60 -7.51 -14.15
N MET A 133 21.75 -8.07 -12.95
CA MET A 133 22.00 -7.29 -11.73
C MET A 133 23.28 -6.44 -11.81
N GLY A 134 24.31 -6.94 -12.51
CA GLY A 134 25.55 -6.17 -12.71
C GLY A 134 25.35 -4.92 -13.56
N THR A 135 24.33 -4.92 -14.43
CA THR A 135 23.96 -3.75 -15.24
C THR A 135 23.41 -2.62 -14.38
N ILE A 136 22.77 -2.92 -13.25
CA ILE A 136 22.29 -1.89 -12.30
C ILE A 136 23.48 -1.11 -11.76
N SER A 137 24.45 -1.80 -11.16
CA SER A 137 25.66 -1.18 -10.61
C SER A 137 26.43 -0.39 -11.67
N GLY A 138 26.62 -0.97 -12.87
CA GLY A 138 27.29 -0.29 -13.97
C GLY A 138 26.56 0.98 -14.44
N THR A 139 25.23 0.95 -14.49
CA THR A 139 24.42 2.13 -14.88
C THR A 139 24.47 3.21 -13.82
N LEU A 140 24.35 2.85 -12.53
CA LEU A 140 24.46 3.80 -11.42
C LEU A 140 25.81 4.54 -11.43
N SER A 141 26.91 3.79 -11.61
CA SER A 141 28.25 4.37 -11.70
C SER A 141 28.45 5.23 -12.95
N HIS A 142 27.95 4.80 -14.11
CA HIS A 142 28.12 5.55 -15.37
C HIS A 142 27.43 6.92 -15.36
N TYR A 143 26.28 7.04 -14.71
CA TYR A 143 25.51 8.29 -14.65
C TYR A 143 25.73 9.08 -13.34
N SER A 144 26.73 8.69 -12.54
CA SER A 144 27.16 9.40 -11.34
C SER A 144 28.30 10.38 -11.68
N PRO A 145 28.31 11.61 -11.16
CA PRO A 145 27.38 12.18 -10.16
C PRO A 145 26.13 12.87 -10.75
N HIS A 146 25.96 12.84 -12.08
CA HIS A 146 24.98 13.67 -12.80
C HIS A 146 23.52 13.39 -12.42
N PHE A 147 23.10 12.12 -12.43
CA PHE A 147 21.72 11.73 -12.10
C PHE A 147 21.65 10.85 -10.85
N PHE A 148 22.74 10.18 -10.51
CA PHE A 148 22.86 9.38 -9.30
C PHE A 148 24.01 9.88 -8.43
N LYS A 149 23.82 9.82 -7.12
CA LYS A 149 24.83 10.15 -6.12
C LYS A 149 25.18 8.89 -5.31
N SER A 150 26.47 8.60 -5.24
CA SER A 150 27.01 7.51 -4.42
C SER A 150 27.11 7.93 -2.95
N GLY A 151 26.68 7.04 -2.05
CA GLY A 151 26.76 7.19 -0.60
C GLY A 151 28.01 6.56 0.01
N THR A 152 28.95 6.04 -0.79
CA THR A 152 30.13 5.31 -0.28
C THR A 152 30.95 6.13 0.71
N THR A 153 31.17 7.41 0.43
CA THR A 153 31.91 8.32 1.31
C THR A 153 31.14 8.64 2.60
N LEU A 154 29.81 8.62 2.56
CA LEU A 154 28.95 8.95 3.70
C LEU A 154 28.85 7.80 4.70
N PHE A 155 28.75 6.56 4.21
CA PHE A 155 28.56 5.37 5.06
C PHE A 155 29.83 4.57 5.28
N ASN A 156 30.93 4.92 4.60
CA ASN A 156 32.14 4.08 4.53
C ASN A 156 31.84 2.64 4.08
N GLU A 157 30.78 2.46 3.30
CA GLU A 157 30.24 1.20 2.83
C GLU A 157 29.87 1.34 1.35
N GLN A 158 30.25 0.37 0.52
CA GLN A 158 29.90 0.41 -0.90
C GLN A 158 28.43 0.05 -1.14
N GLY A 159 27.86 0.62 -2.19
CA GLY A 159 26.58 0.14 -2.75
C GLY A 159 25.34 0.94 -2.37
N TRP A 160 25.51 2.06 -1.68
CA TRP A 160 24.42 2.99 -1.34
C TRP A 160 24.29 4.07 -2.42
N TRP A 161 23.07 4.27 -2.93
CA TRP A 161 22.80 5.20 -4.04
C TRP A 161 21.52 6.01 -3.81
N THR A 162 21.50 7.22 -4.34
CA THR A 162 20.32 8.09 -4.33
C THR A 162 20.24 8.92 -5.63
N LEU A 163 19.08 9.54 -5.88
CA LEU A 163 18.91 10.50 -6.98
C LEU A 163 19.64 11.82 -6.66
N THR A 164 20.37 12.36 -7.62
CA THR A 164 21.01 13.69 -7.47
C THR A 164 19.96 14.80 -7.34
N TYR A 165 18.85 14.66 -8.07
CA TYR A 165 17.73 15.63 -8.10
C TYR A 165 16.41 14.94 -7.72
N PRO A 166 16.12 14.71 -6.42
CA PRO A 166 14.97 13.92 -5.99
C PRO A 166 13.62 14.59 -6.27
N ARG A 167 13.62 15.91 -6.50
CA ARG A 167 12.41 16.67 -6.85
C ARG A 167 12.09 16.64 -8.35
N LEU A 168 13.03 16.19 -9.19
CA LEU A 168 12.81 16.01 -10.62
C LEU A 168 12.26 14.62 -10.89
N THR A 169 11.31 14.55 -11.81
CA THR A 169 10.64 13.29 -12.13
C THR A 169 11.42 12.46 -13.14
N PRO A 170 11.15 11.14 -13.24
CA PRO A 170 11.84 10.28 -14.19
C PRO A 170 11.76 10.80 -15.63
N ALA A 171 10.60 11.32 -16.06
CA ALA A 171 10.42 11.87 -17.40
C ALA A 171 11.30 13.11 -17.64
N GLN A 172 11.33 14.04 -16.68
CA GLN A 172 12.17 15.24 -16.75
C GLN A 172 13.66 14.88 -16.80
N ILE A 173 14.12 13.95 -15.97
CA ILE A 173 15.52 13.52 -15.95
C ILE A 173 15.90 12.82 -17.26
N VAL A 174 15.01 11.97 -17.80
CA VAL A 174 15.25 11.33 -19.10
C VAL A 174 15.35 12.36 -20.22
N GLN A 175 14.50 13.38 -20.22
CA GLN A 175 14.57 14.47 -21.18
C GLN A 175 15.88 15.25 -21.08
N LEU A 176 16.32 15.59 -19.86
CA LEU A 176 17.60 16.23 -19.61
C LEU A 176 18.78 15.39 -20.12
N ASN A 177 18.72 14.06 -19.94
CA ASN A 177 19.75 13.16 -20.47
C ASN A 177 19.77 13.13 -22.01
N VAL A 178 18.61 13.16 -22.67
CA VAL A 178 18.54 13.23 -24.15
C VAL A 178 19.19 14.52 -24.66
N GLU A 179 18.89 15.65 -24.02
CA GLU A 179 19.45 16.95 -24.39
C GLU A 179 20.96 17.02 -24.12
N LEU A 180 21.42 16.50 -22.97
CA LEU A 180 22.84 16.38 -22.64
C LEU A 180 23.58 15.57 -23.71
N MET A 181 23.03 14.43 -24.12
CA MET A 181 23.66 13.59 -25.15
C MET A 181 23.69 14.26 -26.53
N ALA A 182 22.67 15.05 -26.88
CA ALA A 182 22.64 15.82 -28.11
C ALA A 182 23.70 16.93 -28.10
N GLU A 183 23.85 17.66 -26.99
CA GLU A 183 24.82 18.73 -26.87
C GLU A 183 26.26 18.19 -26.84
N LYS A 184 26.49 17.04 -26.18
CA LYS A 184 27.76 16.31 -26.24
C LYS A 184 28.09 15.83 -27.65
N GLN A 185 27.09 15.56 -28.50
CA GLN A 185 27.36 15.22 -29.89
C GLN A 185 27.83 16.46 -30.67
N LYS A 186 27.16 17.60 -30.52
CA LYS A 186 27.57 18.86 -31.16
C LYS A 186 28.98 19.31 -30.75
N LEU A 187 29.32 19.20 -29.47
CA LEU A 187 30.66 19.55 -28.96
C LEU A 187 31.76 18.66 -29.53
N ARG A 188 31.48 17.37 -29.73
CA ARG A 188 32.39 16.44 -30.41
C ARG A 188 32.60 16.85 -31.87
N ASP A 189 31.53 17.23 -32.55
CA ASP A 189 31.59 17.69 -33.94
C ASP A 189 32.36 19.02 -34.06
N SER A 190 32.28 19.89 -33.05
CA SER A 190 32.99 21.18 -32.98
C SER A 190 34.37 21.12 -32.30
N LYS A 191 34.88 19.92 -31.92
CA LYS A 191 36.16 19.69 -31.22
C LYS A 191 36.35 20.53 -29.94
N LEU A 192 35.27 20.88 -29.26
CA LEU A 192 35.30 21.61 -27.99
C LEU A 192 35.13 20.62 -26.83
N ALA A 193 35.91 20.78 -25.77
CA ALA A 193 35.82 19.97 -24.56
C ALA A 193 35.28 20.82 -23.41
N ILE A 194 34.09 20.47 -22.92
CA ILE A 194 33.45 21.07 -21.74
C ILE A 194 33.18 19.94 -20.74
N ASP A 195 33.31 20.24 -19.45
CA ASP A 195 32.95 19.32 -18.38
C ASP A 195 31.45 18.95 -18.43
N ASP A 196 31.13 17.66 -18.35
CA ASP A 196 29.77 17.15 -18.43
C ASP A 196 28.86 17.73 -17.33
N GLY A 197 29.42 18.03 -16.15
CA GLY A 197 28.69 18.62 -15.04
C GLY A 197 28.33 20.08 -15.31
N GLN A 198 29.26 20.86 -15.86
CA GLN A 198 29.00 22.24 -16.29
C GLN A 198 27.96 22.29 -17.42
N LEU A 199 28.07 21.38 -18.38
CA LEU A 199 27.12 21.28 -19.49
C LEU A 199 25.70 20.98 -19.00
N LEU A 200 25.56 19.99 -18.12
CA LEU A 200 24.27 19.64 -17.51
C LEU A 200 23.71 20.80 -16.69
N ARG A 201 24.54 21.51 -15.92
CA ARG A 201 24.12 22.69 -15.15
C ARG A 201 23.61 23.81 -16.07
N GLY A 202 24.26 24.04 -17.20
CA GLY A 202 23.80 24.97 -18.22
C GLY A 202 22.41 24.60 -18.74
N ILE A 203 22.21 23.32 -19.10
CA ILE A 203 20.90 22.82 -19.58
C ILE A 203 19.84 22.99 -18.50
N LEU A 204 20.13 22.62 -17.24
CA LEU A 204 19.20 22.76 -16.11
C LEU A 204 18.69 24.20 -15.93
N LEU A 205 19.58 25.19 -16.03
CA LEU A 205 19.23 26.60 -15.88
C LEU A 205 18.37 27.16 -17.02
N THR A 206 18.35 26.50 -18.19
CA THR A 206 17.46 26.91 -19.29
C THR A 206 16.03 26.42 -19.14
N LYS A 207 15.74 25.56 -18.16
CA LYS A 207 14.43 24.93 -18.01
C LYS A 207 13.51 25.72 -17.08
N PRO A 208 12.32 26.13 -17.54
CA PRO A 208 11.41 26.96 -16.75
C PRO A 208 10.83 26.23 -15.52
N TYR A 209 10.84 24.90 -15.52
CA TYR A 209 10.36 24.07 -14.41
C TYR A 209 11.45 23.76 -13.36
N VAL A 210 12.70 24.19 -13.56
CA VAL A 210 13.80 23.94 -12.63
C VAL A 210 13.98 25.17 -11.74
N THR A 211 13.62 25.06 -10.46
CA THR A 211 13.88 26.11 -9.46
C THR A 211 15.19 25.86 -8.72
N GLU A 212 15.80 26.90 -8.15
CA GLU A 212 17.03 26.76 -7.34
C GLU A 212 16.86 25.75 -6.19
N GLU A 213 15.67 25.67 -5.59
CA GLU A 213 15.38 24.69 -4.54
C GLU A 213 15.38 23.23 -5.04
N MET A 214 15.05 22.99 -6.30
CA MET A 214 15.07 21.65 -6.91
C MET A 214 16.50 21.20 -7.26
N LEU A 215 17.43 22.14 -7.36
CA LEU A 215 18.86 21.92 -7.58
C LEU A 215 19.65 21.69 -6.28
N GLN A 216 19.03 21.91 -5.12
CA GLN A 216 19.65 21.64 -3.82
C GLN A 216 19.90 20.13 -3.67
N ILE A 217 21.18 19.77 -3.63
CA ILE A 217 21.64 18.42 -3.33
C ILE A 217 21.19 18.08 -1.91
N THR A 218 20.66 16.87 -1.68
CA THR A 218 20.31 16.39 -0.34
C THR A 218 21.55 16.33 0.56
N SER A 219 21.80 17.43 1.26
CA SER A 219 22.56 17.53 2.50
C SER A 219 21.65 18.21 3.51
N ARG A 220 20.62 17.49 3.97
CA ARG A 220 20.05 17.79 5.29
C ARG A 220 21.09 17.29 6.31
N GLU A 221 22.11 18.09 6.54
CA GLU A 221 22.81 18.09 7.82
C GLU A 221 21.83 18.73 8.80
N GLU A 222 21.06 17.91 9.51
CA GLU A 222 20.41 18.36 10.73
C GLU A 222 21.53 18.57 11.76
N THR A 223 21.95 19.83 11.90
CA THR A 223 22.70 20.32 13.04
C THR A 223 21.86 20.05 14.29
N VAL A 224 22.35 19.15 15.14
CA VAL A 224 21.83 18.94 16.49
C VAL A 224 22.21 20.16 17.30
N GLU A 225 21.32 21.15 17.36
CA GLU A 225 21.31 22.12 18.45
C GLU A 225 20.66 21.46 19.67
N SER A 226 21.50 21.20 20.66
CA SER A 226 21.10 20.97 22.04
C SER A 226 20.36 22.20 22.54
N ASP A 227 19.10 22.05 22.95
CA ASP A 227 18.49 23.06 23.78
C ASP A 227 17.54 22.47 24.82
N GLU A 228 17.61 23.13 25.95
CA GLU A 228 17.28 22.69 27.29
C GLU A 228 15.79 22.48 27.55
N THR A 229 15.51 21.68 28.57
CA THR A 229 14.18 21.48 29.17
C THR A 229 13.58 22.80 29.69
N PRO A 230 12.29 23.08 29.41
CA PRO A 230 11.54 24.03 30.23
C PRO A 230 10.44 23.34 31.04
N GLN A 231 10.40 23.77 32.30
CA GLN A 231 9.56 23.32 33.39
C GLN A 231 8.08 23.65 33.19
N LEU A 232 7.25 22.85 33.89
CA LEU A 232 5.81 23.06 34.07
C LEU A 232 5.47 24.46 34.59
N SER A 233 4.45 25.09 34.00
CA SER A 233 3.57 25.98 34.75
C SER A 233 2.09 25.76 34.40
N LYS A 234 1.28 25.89 35.44
CA LYS A 234 -0.12 25.48 35.58
C LYS A 234 -1.06 26.52 34.98
N VAL A 235 -2.07 26.10 34.21
CA VAL A 235 -3.33 26.86 34.07
C VAL A 235 -4.52 25.91 34.14
N GLN A 236 -5.41 26.20 35.08
CA GLN A 236 -6.62 25.44 35.40
C GLN A 236 -7.85 25.95 34.63
N LYS A 237 -8.67 24.99 34.17
CA LYS A 237 -10.15 24.95 34.12
C LYS A 237 -10.93 26.05 33.35
N LYS A 238 -11.74 25.60 32.38
CA LYS A 238 -13.20 25.39 32.60
C LYS A 238 -13.88 24.64 31.43
N LYS A 239 -14.58 23.57 31.79
CA LYS A 239 -15.57 22.86 30.97
C LYS A 239 -16.80 23.75 30.71
N ARG A 240 -17.41 23.64 29.54
CA ARG A 240 -18.88 23.71 29.39
C ARG A 240 -19.35 22.76 28.27
N LEU A 241 -20.03 21.72 28.70
CA LEU A 241 -20.83 20.79 27.90
C LEU A 241 -22.12 21.51 27.48
N LEU A 242 -22.50 21.43 26.21
CA LEU A 242 -23.90 21.58 25.77
C LEU A 242 -24.13 20.64 24.57
N LEU A 243 -24.82 19.52 24.82
CA LEU A 243 -25.57 18.80 23.79
C LEU A 243 -26.80 19.64 23.40
N PRO A 244 -27.25 19.56 22.14
CA PRO A 244 -28.65 19.77 21.81
C PRO A 244 -29.38 18.44 21.58
N THR A 245 -30.60 18.44 22.11
CA THR A 245 -31.60 17.38 22.19
C THR A 245 -32.24 17.09 20.82
N VAL A 246 -32.60 15.82 20.62
CA VAL A 246 -33.38 15.31 19.48
C VAL A 246 -34.82 15.79 19.56
N ALA A 247 -35.34 16.35 18.47
CA ALA A 247 -36.77 16.49 18.24
C ALA A 247 -37.13 16.00 16.82
N SER A 248 -38.06 15.06 16.82
CA SER A 248 -38.90 14.50 15.75
C SER A 248 -39.18 15.38 14.53
N LEU A 249 -39.30 14.76 13.35
CA LEU A 249 -40.52 14.76 12.50
C LEU A 249 -40.32 13.96 11.18
N GLY A 250 -41.32 13.13 10.83
CA GLY A 250 -41.75 12.90 9.43
C GLY A 250 -41.13 11.76 8.60
N LEU A 251 -41.79 10.60 8.60
CA LEU A 251 -41.69 9.58 7.55
C LEU A 251 -42.49 9.99 6.29
N PRO A 252 -42.01 9.69 5.07
CA PRO A 252 -42.87 9.36 3.95
C PRO A 252 -42.84 7.86 3.62
N LYS A 253 -44.04 7.32 3.40
CA LYS A 253 -44.35 5.95 2.97
C LYS A 253 -43.89 5.71 1.52
N VAL A 254 -43.31 4.53 1.23
CA VAL A 254 -43.23 3.98 -0.13
C VAL A 254 -43.85 2.58 -0.17
N LYS A 255 -44.69 2.39 -1.19
CA LYS A 255 -45.59 1.25 -1.44
C LYS A 255 -44.83 0.00 -1.87
N LYS A 256 -45.38 -1.17 -1.49
CA LYS A 256 -44.99 -2.51 -1.97
C LYS A 256 -45.75 -2.87 -3.26
N SER A 257 -45.05 -3.48 -4.22
CA SER A 257 -45.55 -4.54 -5.12
C SER A 257 -44.33 -5.40 -5.53
N ARG A 258 -44.21 -6.69 -5.17
CA ARG A 258 -44.67 -7.91 -5.91
C ARG A 258 -44.40 -7.80 -7.43
N THR A 259 -43.64 -8.69 -8.08
CA THR A 259 -43.75 -10.16 -8.12
C THR A 259 -42.41 -10.87 -8.44
N VAL A 260 -42.42 -12.18 -8.20
CA VAL A 260 -41.39 -13.20 -8.51
C VAL A 260 -41.57 -13.63 -9.96
N ASP A 261 -40.48 -13.90 -10.69
CA ASP A 261 -40.44 -14.95 -11.72
C ASP A 261 -39.03 -15.54 -11.86
N ALA A 262 -39.02 -16.84 -12.13
CA ALA A 262 -37.89 -17.75 -12.05
C ALA A 262 -37.36 -18.14 -13.45
N ALA A 263 -36.12 -18.65 -13.45
CA ALA A 263 -35.39 -19.33 -14.55
C ALA A 263 -34.94 -18.39 -15.70
N THR A 264 -33.68 -18.40 -16.14
CA THR A 264 -32.93 -19.57 -16.64
C THR A 264 -31.43 -19.25 -16.64
N LYS A 265 -30.56 -20.24 -16.35
CA LYS A 265 -29.09 -20.13 -16.45
C LYS A 265 -28.64 -19.92 -17.90
N PRO A 266 -27.59 -19.10 -18.14
CA PRO A 266 -26.66 -19.36 -19.22
C PRO A 266 -25.25 -19.67 -18.70
N GLU A 267 -24.59 -20.58 -19.40
CA GLU A 267 -23.20 -20.98 -19.24
C GLU A 267 -22.25 -19.78 -19.19
N VAL A 268 -21.38 -19.75 -18.17
CA VAL A 268 -20.32 -18.75 -18.09
C VAL A 268 -19.07 -19.33 -18.74
N THR A 269 -18.90 -19.02 -20.03
CA THR A 269 -17.57 -19.00 -20.66
C THR A 269 -16.67 -18.08 -19.85
N ALA A 270 -15.52 -18.59 -19.40
CA ALA A 270 -14.57 -17.85 -18.58
C ALA A 270 -14.06 -16.61 -19.31
N LYS A 271 -14.63 -15.43 -18.98
CA LYS A 271 -14.09 -14.14 -19.38
C LYS A 271 -12.72 -13.95 -18.71
N PRO A 272 -11.70 -13.41 -19.43
CA PRO A 272 -10.44 -13.01 -18.81
C PRO A 272 -10.72 -12.02 -17.68
N PRO A 273 -9.92 -12.01 -16.60
CA PRO A 273 -10.20 -11.21 -15.41
C PRO A 273 -10.32 -9.74 -15.81
N MET A 274 -11.51 -9.19 -15.60
CA MET A 274 -11.78 -7.77 -15.77
C MET A 274 -11.01 -7.04 -14.67
N TYR A 275 -9.95 -6.34 -15.05
CA TYR A 275 -9.18 -5.52 -14.14
C TYR A 275 -9.99 -4.27 -13.79
N LEU A 276 -10.93 -4.41 -12.86
CA LEU A 276 -11.62 -3.29 -12.24
C LEU A 276 -10.64 -2.52 -11.33
N ASP A 277 -10.77 -1.21 -11.36
CA ASP A 277 -9.96 -0.22 -10.65
C ASP A 277 -9.99 -0.43 -9.11
N PRO A 278 -8.84 -0.57 -8.41
CA PRO A 278 -8.79 -0.61 -6.95
C PRO A 278 -8.91 0.76 -6.25
N LEU A 279 -8.65 1.88 -6.94
CA LEU A 279 -8.72 3.24 -6.35
C LEU A 279 -10.16 3.70 -6.08
N CYS A 280 -11.15 3.16 -6.81
CA CYS A 280 -12.57 3.42 -6.52
C CYS A 280 -13.11 2.63 -5.31
N HIS A 281 -12.31 1.76 -4.69
CA HIS A 281 -12.84 0.71 -3.81
C HIS A 281 -12.36 0.74 -2.35
N TYR A 282 -11.30 1.48 -2.03
CA TYR A 282 -10.91 1.74 -0.64
C TYR A 282 -11.51 3.03 -0.09
N ASN A 283 -11.63 4.07 -0.91
CA ASN A 283 -12.24 5.35 -0.51
C ASN A 283 -13.78 5.29 -0.39
N THR A 284 -14.46 4.31 -1.01
CA THR A 284 -15.92 4.11 -0.83
C THR A 284 -16.29 3.59 0.55
N SER A 285 -15.32 3.15 1.36
CA SER A 285 -15.53 2.79 2.76
C SER A 285 -15.84 4.00 3.65
N LEU A 286 -15.52 5.22 3.19
CA LEU A 286 -15.83 6.49 3.84
C LEU A 286 -17.15 7.10 3.36
N ASP A 287 -17.80 6.50 2.37
CA ASP A 287 -19.06 7.00 1.84
C ASP A 287 -20.20 6.71 2.84
N GLU A 288 -21.11 7.67 3.01
CA GLU A 288 -22.19 7.62 4.02
C GLU A 288 -23.05 6.37 3.80
N HIS A 289 -23.22 5.95 2.55
CA HIS A 289 -23.98 4.76 2.18
C HIS A 289 -23.35 3.46 2.71
N SER A 290 -22.02 3.34 2.65
CA SER A 290 -21.27 2.21 3.19
C SER A 290 -21.36 2.17 4.72
N ARG A 291 -21.32 3.33 5.38
CA ARG A 291 -21.53 3.44 6.83
C ARG A 291 -22.93 3.01 7.25
N VAL A 292 -23.96 3.35 6.49
CA VAL A 292 -25.34 2.94 6.77
C VAL A 292 -25.54 1.44 6.53
N ALA A 293 -24.98 0.88 5.45
CA ALA A 293 -25.02 -0.57 5.18
C ALA A 293 -24.31 -1.38 6.27
N ALA A 294 -23.21 -0.85 6.82
CA ALA A 294 -22.47 -1.39 7.94
C ALA A 294 -23.26 -1.44 9.27
N LEU A 295 -24.33 -0.65 9.41
CA LEU A 295 -25.21 -0.71 10.58
C LEU A 295 -26.09 -1.97 10.62
N SER A 296 -26.26 -2.66 9.48
CA SER A 296 -27.06 -3.88 9.44
C SER A 296 -26.44 -4.99 10.31
N MET A 297 -27.28 -5.74 11.03
CA MET A 297 -26.86 -6.89 11.83
C MET A 297 -26.06 -7.90 10.98
N THR A 298 -26.46 -8.09 9.73
CA THR A 298 -25.78 -8.95 8.78
C THR A 298 -24.36 -8.49 8.48
N ALA A 299 -24.12 -7.20 8.28
CA ALA A 299 -22.77 -6.66 8.04
C ALA A 299 -21.90 -6.65 9.30
N ARG A 300 -22.49 -6.54 10.50
CA ARG A 300 -21.77 -6.66 11.78
C ARG A 300 -21.35 -8.09 12.11
N LEU A 301 -22.03 -9.08 11.54
CA LEU A 301 -21.75 -10.50 11.77
C LEU A 301 -20.92 -11.12 10.64
N MET A 302 -21.14 -10.68 9.41
CA MET A 302 -20.56 -11.27 8.22
C MET A 302 -19.62 -10.31 7.50
N GLY A 303 -18.50 -10.84 7.03
CA GLY A 303 -17.65 -10.20 6.03
C GLY A 303 -18.11 -10.52 4.61
N GLY A 304 -17.85 -9.58 3.70
CA GLY A 304 -17.87 -9.83 2.26
C GLY A 304 -16.59 -10.54 1.80
N VAL A 305 -16.57 -11.05 0.57
CA VAL A 305 -15.37 -11.59 -0.05
C VAL A 305 -15.27 -11.01 -1.44
N ARG A 306 -14.38 -10.03 -1.63
CA ARG A 306 -13.99 -9.58 -2.97
C ARG A 306 -13.01 -10.59 -3.57
N LYS A 307 -13.27 -10.98 -4.82
CA LYS A 307 -12.46 -11.98 -5.56
C LYS A 307 -11.38 -11.36 -6.43
N GLU A 308 -11.38 -10.05 -6.56
CA GLU A 308 -10.41 -9.31 -7.38
C GLU A 308 -9.07 -9.14 -6.65
N LEU A 309 -8.03 -8.88 -7.43
CA LEU A 309 -6.73 -8.47 -6.91
C LEU A 309 -6.85 -7.07 -6.32
N ILE A 310 -6.18 -6.85 -5.20
CA ILE A 310 -6.27 -5.63 -4.43
C ILE A 310 -4.93 -4.91 -4.49
N LEU A 311 -4.88 -3.66 -4.96
CA LEU A 311 -3.64 -2.88 -4.88
C LEU A 311 -3.50 -2.32 -3.47
N SER A 312 -2.41 -2.66 -2.78
CA SER A 312 -2.12 -2.08 -1.47
C SER A 312 -1.77 -0.59 -1.58
N PRO A 313 -2.45 0.32 -0.84
CA PRO A 313 -2.10 1.73 -0.81
C PRO A 313 -0.72 2.02 -0.24
N TYR A 314 -0.21 1.13 0.61
CA TYR A 314 1.05 1.30 1.32
C TYR A 314 2.23 0.72 0.54
N THR A 315 2.20 -0.57 0.18
CA THR A 315 3.31 -1.20 -0.58
C THR A 315 3.21 -1.06 -2.09
N SER A 316 2.05 -0.66 -2.63
CA SER A 316 1.76 -0.68 -4.08
C SER A 316 1.89 -2.06 -4.73
N ILE A 317 1.77 -3.13 -3.93
CA ILE A 317 1.77 -4.52 -4.42
C ILE A 317 0.32 -4.97 -4.65
N TYR A 318 0.10 -5.78 -5.69
CA TYR A 318 -1.17 -6.46 -5.89
C TYR A 318 -1.29 -7.66 -4.95
N LEU A 319 -2.19 -7.55 -3.99
CA LEU A 319 -2.57 -8.57 -3.05
C LEU A 319 -3.57 -9.55 -3.66
N PRO A 320 -3.30 -10.87 -3.60
CA PRO A 320 -4.29 -11.87 -3.98
C PRO A 320 -5.51 -11.81 -3.04
N PRO A 321 -6.70 -12.19 -3.52
CA PRO A 321 -7.91 -12.21 -2.69
C PRO A 321 -7.78 -13.14 -1.47
N TYR A 322 -6.94 -14.17 -1.57
CA TYR A 322 -6.67 -15.11 -0.48
C TYR A 322 -5.18 -15.22 -0.23
N ILE A 323 -4.77 -15.09 1.03
CA ILE A 323 -3.44 -15.46 1.54
C ILE A 323 -3.31 -16.98 1.55
N ARG A 324 -4.35 -17.66 2.05
CA ARG A 324 -4.42 -19.12 2.16
C ARG A 324 -5.88 -19.56 2.26
N ARG A 325 -6.20 -20.70 1.66
CA ARG A 325 -7.48 -21.39 1.89
C ARG A 325 -7.20 -22.76 2.48
N ASP A 326 -7.80 -23.04 3.64
CA ASP A 326 -7.53 -24.27 4.39
C ASP A 326 -8.82 -25.03 4.70
N VAL A 327 -8.91 -26.28 4.23
CA VAL A 327 -10.05 -27.18 4.47
C VAL A 327 -9.78 -28.14 5.63
N ARG A 328 -8.51 -28.26 6.05
CA ARG A 328 -8.04 -29.25 7.04
C ARG A 328 -8.25 -28.77 8.46
N ILE A 329 -8.14 -27.47 8.72
CA ILE A 329 -8.33 -26.91 10.06
C ILE A 329 -9.72 -27.26 10.58
N ARG A 330 -9.77 -27.93 11.74
CA ARG A 330 -11.01 -28.40 12.38
C ARG A 330 -11.16 -27.80 13.78
N PRO A 331 -11.84 -26.67 13.91
CA PRO A 331 -12.20 -26.10 15.20
C PRO A 331 -13.12 -27.02 16.00
N ILE A 332 -13.06 -26.91 17.33
CA ILE A 332 -13.87 -27.70 18.28
C ILE A 332 -15.37 -27.55 17.96
N TRP A 333 -15.82 -26.31 17.72
CA TRP A 333 -17.21 -26.04 17.39
C TRP A 333 -17.69 -26.78 16.13
N LEU A 334 -16.90 -26.78 15.05
CA LEU A 334 -17.27 -27.51 13.83
C LEU A 334 -17.22 -29.02 14.03
N HIS A 335 -16.27 -29.53 14.81
CA HIS A 335 -16.22 -30.94 15.16
C HIS A 335 -17.52 -31.38 15.85
N LEU A 336 -17.95 -30.63 16.87
CA LEU A 336 -19.17 -30.90 17.61
C LEU A 336 -20.41 -30.83 16.71
N MET A 337 -20.51 -29.83 15.85
CA MET A 337 -21.65 -29.68 14.94
C MET A 337 -21.75 -30.82 13.92
N ASP A 338 -20.61 -31.30 13.41
CA ASP A 338 -20.58 -32.44 12.49
C ASP A 338 -20.99 -33.73 13.20
N GLU A 339 -20.52 -33.94 14.43
CA GLU A 339 -20.88 -35.09 15.26
C GLU A 339 -22.38 -35.11 15.60
N LEU A 340 -22.94 -33.97 15.97
CA LEU A 340 -24.37 -33.83 16.24
C LEU A 340 -25.21 -34.13 14.99
N LYS A 341 -24.82 -33.62 13.82
CA LYS A 341 -25.51 -33.90 12.57
C LYS A 341 -25.45 -35.37 12.17
N ALA A 342 -24.29 -36.00 12.32
CA ALA A 342 -24.12 -37.43 12.04
C ALA A 342 -25.01 -38.29 12.95
N LYS A 343 -25.17 -37.89 14.22
CA LYS A 343 -26.00 -38.60 15.19
C LYS A 343 -27.50 -38.42 14.94
N VAL A 344 -27.93 -37.24 14.49
CA VAL A 344 -29.35 -36.92 14.23
C VAL A 344 -29.81 -37.44 12.86
N THR A 345 -28.91 -37.53 11.87
CA THR A 345 -29.25 -37.91 10.50
C THR A 345 -28.21 -38.87 9.92
N PRO A 346 -28.23 -40.15 10.35
CA PRO A 346 -27.20 -41.13 9.99
C PRO A 346 -27.16 -41.46 8.48
N ASP A 347 -28.30 -41.37 7.80
CA ASP A 347 -28.43 -41.78 6.38
C ASP A 347 -28.12 -40.66 5.37
N VAL A 348 -27.83 -39.45 5.83
CA VAL A 348 -27.52 -38.31 4.95
C VAL A 348 -26.02 -38.03 4.98
N SER A 349 -25.35 -38.20 3.82
CA SER A 349 -23.95 -37.81 3.67
C SER A 349 -23.78 -36.33 4.00
N LEU A 350 -22.93 -36.01 4.99
CA LEU A 350 -22.68 -34.63 5.39
C LEU A 350 -22.15 -33.81 4.21
N PRO A 351 -22.64 -32.56 4.01
CA PRO A 351 -22.16 -31.71 2.93
C PRO A 351 -20.67 -31.43 3.09
N LYS A 352 -19.95 -31.35 1.96
CA LYS A 352 -18.52 -31.00 1.96
C LYS A 352 -18.29 -29.68 2.70
N ARG A 353 -17.31 -29.69 3.60
CA ARG A 353 -17.01 -28.55 4.47
C ARG A 353 -16.49 -27.37 3.65
N ALA A 354 -16.92 -26.17 4.01
CA ALA A 354 -16.36 -24.94 3.47
C ALA A 354 -14.93 -24.70 3.99
N PRO A 355 -14.03 -24.12 3.18
CA PRO A 355 -12.70 -23.73 3.64
C PRO A 355 -12.75 -22.61 4.68
N LEU A 356 -11.67 -22.52 5.45
CA LEU A 356 -11.26 -21.30 6.14
C LEU A 356 -10.43 -20.45 5.19
N ASP A 357 -10.94 -19.27 4.90
CA ASP A 357 -10.33 -18.32 3.98
C ASP A 357 -9.54 -17.28 4.78
N PHE A 358 -8.22 -17.29 4.64
CA PHE A 358 -7.33 -16.26 5.17
C PHE A 358 -7.14 -15.21 4.08
N MET A 359 -7.48 -13.97 4.40
CA MET A 359 -7.58 -12.86 3.46
C MET A 359 -6.94 -11.61 4.04
N TYR A 360 -6.59 -10.66 3.19
CA TYR A 360 -6.26 -9.31 3.62
C TYR A 360 -7.53 -8.55 4.04
N VAL A 361 -7.37 -7.49 4.83
CA VAL A 361 -8.50 -6.65 5.25
C VAL A 361 -9.14 -5.98 4.04
N GLN A 362 -10.47 -5.98 4.05
CA GLN A 362 -11.31 -5.36 3.04
C GLN A 362 -12.30 -4.43 3.76
N PRO A 363 -12.82 -3.38 3.09
CA PRO A 363 -13.84 -2.50 3.66
C PRO A 363 -15.02 -3.24 4.28
N GLU A 364 -15.47 -4.32 3.64
CA GLU A 364 -16.60 -5.14 4.12
C GLU A 364 -16.31 -5.86 5.44
N HIS A 365 -15.03 -6.02 5.81
CA HIS A 365 -14.64 -6.65 7.07
C HIS A 365 -14.74 -5.69 8.25
N ILE A 366 -14.53 -4.38 8.02
CA ILE A 366 -14.39 -3.38 9.08
C ILE A 366 -15.59 -3.35 10.03
N PRO A 367 -16.86 -3.36 9.59
CA PRO A 367 -18.00 -3.32 10.51
C PRO A 367 -18.03 -4.51 11.48
N ALA A 368 -17.77 -5.72 10.97
CA ALA A 368 -17.75 -6.92 11.77
C ALA A 368 -16.51 -7.02 12.67
N VAL A 369 -15.34 -6.60 12.18
CA VAL A 369 -14.10 -6.50 12.96
C VAL A 369 -14.27 -5.50 14.10
N ASN A 370 -14.78 -4.30 13.82
CA ASN A 370 -15.05 -3.28 14.85
C ASN A 370 -16.07 -3.80 15.86
N SER A 371 -17.17 -4.42 15.43
CA SER A 371 -18.14 -5.02 16.34
C SER A 371 -17.50 -6.06 17.27
N LEU A 372 -16.58 -6.89 16.76
CA LEU A 372 -15.85 -7.88 17.56
C LEU A 372 -14.86 -7.23 18.52
N CYS A 373 -14.14 -6.20 18.07
CA CYS A 373 -13.23 -5.45 18.93
C CYS A 373 -13.98 -4.83 20.11
N ASN A 374 -15.10 -4.16 19.84
CA ASN A 374 -15.94 -3.53 20.85
C ASN A 374 -16.57 -4.52 21.84
N GLN A 375 -16.77 -5.78 21.41
CA GLN A 375 -17.34 -6.83 22.26
C GLN A 375 -16.30 -7.55 23.12
N PHE A 376 -15.12 -7.86 22.57
CA PHE A 376 -14.13 -8.75 23.20
C PHE A 376 -12.92 -8.03 23.78
N PHE A 377 -12.71 -6.76 23.43
CA PHE A 377 -11.65 -5.92 23.99
C PHE A 377 -12.31 -4.79 24.81
N TRP A 378 -12.43 -3.59 24.24
CA TRP A 378 -13.08 -2.44 24.87
C TRP A 378 -13.85 -1.60 23.84
N THR A 379 -14.74 -0.74 24.33
CA THR A 379 -15.58 0.11 23.48
C THR A 379 -14.80 1.27 22.87
N GLY A 380 -15.20 1.71 21.67
CA GLY A 380 -14.60 2.83 20.96
C GLY A 380 -13.45 2.45 20.03
N ILE A 381 -13.18 1.15 19.82
CA ILE A 381 -12.18 0.69 18.86
C ILE A 381 -12.72 0.83 17.44
N ASP A 382 -11.95 1.51 16.59
CA ASP A 382 -12.16 1.60 15.16
C ASP A 382 -10.87 1.20 14.41
N LEU A 383 -10.98 0.20 13.55
CA LEU A 383 -9.88 -0.35 12.74
C LEU A 383 -9.96 0.05 11.26
N SER A 384 -10.76 1.06 10.92
CA SER A 384 -10.84 1.60 9.55
C SER A 384 -9.46 2.02 9.01
N ASP A 385 -8.56 2.50 9.87
CA ASP A 385 -7.19 2.89 9.50
C ASP A 385 -6.35 1.75 8.95
N THR A 386 -6.68 0.49 9.29
CA THR A 386 -5.96 -0.69 8.79
C THR A 386 -6.11 -0.89 7.28
N LEU A 387 -7.12 -0.26 6.66
CA LEU A 387 -7.31 -0.23 5.20
C LEU A 387 -6.18 0.52 4.47
N ARG A 388 -5.41 1.36 5.18
CA ARG A 388 -4.25 2.06 4.59
C ARG A 388 -3.09 1.10 4.31
N TYR A 389 -2.97 0.02 5.08
CA TYR A 389 -1.85 -0.92 5.03
C TYR A 389 -2.36 -2.38 5.03
N PRO A 390 -3.15 -2.80 4.01
CA PRO A 390 -3.82 -4.09 4.01
C PRO A 390 -2.84 -5.28 3.98
N ASP A 391 -1.61 -5.10 3.50
CA ASP A 391 -0.57 -6.14 3.51
C ASP A 391 -0.24 -6.63 4.93
N PHE A 392 -0.39 -5.74 5.91
CA PHE A 392 -0.06 -5.95 7.33
C PHE A 392 -1.28 -6.42 8.12
N SER A 393 -2.22 -7.06 7.45
CA SER A 393 -3.45 -7.57 8.04
C SER A 393 -3.73 -9.01 7.62
N CYS A 394 -4.43 -9.74 8.46
CA CYS A 394 -4.95 -11.05 8.15
C CYS A 394 -6.32 -11.22 8.78
N VAL A 395 -7.37 -11.36 7.96
CA VAL A 395 -8.75 -11.62 8.38
C VAL A 395 -9.12 -13.03 7.95
N VAL A 396 -9.74 -13.79 8.84
CA VAL A 396 -10.09 -15.20 8.61
C VAL A 396 -11.60 -15.36 8.60
N LEU A 397 -12.12 -15.91 7.50
CA LEU A 397 -13.53 -16.14 7.30
C LEU A 397 -13.84 -17.63 7.21
N TYR A 398 -14.96 -18.02 7.81
CA TYR A 398 -15.62 -19.28 7.51
C TYR A 398 -16.93 -18.98 6.77
N ARG A 399 -16.94 -19.27 5.47
CA ARG A 399 -17.98 -18.79 4.53
C ARG A 399 -18.05 -17.26 4.51
N LYS A 400 -18.96 -16.67 5.27
CA LYS A 400 -19.10 -15.22 5.44
C LYS A 400 -18.84 -14.77 6.89
N LEU A 401 -18.69 -15.69 7.83
CA LEU A 401 -18.49 -15.34 9.24
C LEU A 401 -17.01 -15.02 9.49
N ILE A 402 -16.71 -13.83 10.02
CA ILE A 402 -15.35 -13.51 10.49
C ILE A 402 -15.08 -14.30 11.77
N VAL A 403 -14.09 -15.18 11.76
CA VAL A 403 -13.75 -16.07 12.88
C VAL A 403 -12.48 -15.65 13.62
N ALA A 404 -11.58 -14.95 12.95
CA ALA A 404 -10.34 -14.43 13.52
C ALA A 404 -9.83 -13.25 12.70
N PHE A 405 -9.00 -12.42 13.31
CA PHE A 405 -8.26 -11.38 12.60
C PHE A 405 -6.96 -11.05 13.35
N ALA A 406 -5.98 -10.50 12.64
CA ALA A 406 -4.76 -9.97 13.20
C ALA A 406 -4.30 -8.75 12.38
N PHE A 407 -3.83 -7.72 13.06
CA PHE A 407 -3.41 -6.45 12.46
C PHE A 407 -2.05 -6.01 13.01
N VAL A 408 -1.23 -5.49 12.11
CA VAL A 408 0.07 -4.87 12.42
C VAL A 408 0.06 -3.46 11.85
N VAL A 409 0.49 -2.50 12.67
CA VAL A 409 0.75 -1.13 12.23
C VAL A 409 2.23 -1.06 11.86
N PRO A 410 2.56 -0.80 10.58
CA PRO A 410 3.95 -0.63 10.17
C PRO A 410 4.49 0.74 10.62
N ASP A 411 5.82 0.84 10.71
CA ASP A 411 6.58 2.08 10.90
C ASP A 411 6.17 2.92 12.12
N VAL A 412 5.95 2.27 13.27
CA VAL A 412 5.68 2.98 14.54
C VAL A 412 6.93 3.74 14.99
N ASN A 413 8.10 3.14 14.81
CA ASN A 413 9.42 3.77 14.92
C ASN A 413 10.30 3.36 13.73
N VAL A 414 11.53 3.85 13.68
CA VAL A 414 12.53 3.45 12.66
C VAL A 414 12.70 1.94 12.70
N ASN A 415 12.30 1.25 11.61
CA ASN A 415 12.33 -0.21 11.46
C ASN A 415 11.53 -1.01 12.51
N GLU A 416 10.53 -0.42 13.16
CA GLU A 416 9.66 -1.14 14.11
C GLU A 416 8.21 -1.22 13.62
N CYS A 417 7.61 -2.40 13.79
CA CYS A 417 6.20 -2.67 13.54
C CYS A 417 5.50 -3.03 14.85
N TYR A 418 4.26 -2.57 15.03
CA TYR A 418 3.48 -2.86 16.24
C TYR A 418 2.30 -3.78 15.95
N VAL A 419 2.22 -4.92 16.63
CA VAL A 419 1.05 -5.81 16.56
C VAL A 419 -0.08 -5.20 17.39
N SER A 420 -1.08 -4.62 16.73
CA SER A 420 -2.15 -3.87 17.38
C SER A 420 -3.22 -4.79 17.97
N PHE A 421 -3.76 -5.70 17.16
CA PHE A 421 -4.82 -6.60 17.59
C PHE A 421 -4.61 -8.00 17.02
N VAL A 422 -4.81 -9.01 17.86
CA VAL A 422 -4.88 -10.42 17.47
C VAL A 422 -6.09 -11.03 18.15
N PHE A 423 -7.02 -11.54 17.36
CA PHE A 423 -8.26 -12.10 17.85
C PHE A 423 -8.59 -13.43 17.20
N THR A 424 -9.12 -14.36 17.99
CA THR A 424 -9.74 -15.58 17.49
C THR A 424 -10.96 -15.87 18.35
N ARG A 425 -12.12 -16.06 17.71
CA ARG A 425 -13.38 -16.36 18.41
C ARG A 425 -13.22 -17.57 19.34
N PRO A 426 -13.79 -17.58 20.56
CA PRO A 426 -13.61 -18.66 21.52
C PRO A 426 -13.80 -20.09 20.97
N GLY A 427 -14.88 -20.36 20.23
CA GLY A 427 -15.15 -21.67 19.60
C GLY A 427 -14.21 -22.06 18.44
N TRP A 428 -13.35 -21.13 18.03
CA TRP A 428 -12.39 -21.26 16.93
C TRP A 428 -10.93 -21.30 17.41
N ARG A 429 -10.68 -21.28 18.72
CA ARG A 429 -9.33 -21.34 19.30
C ARG A 429 -8.75 -22.77 19.23
N LYS A 430 -7.45 -22.89 19.57
CA LYS A 430 -6.72 -24.17 19.68
C LYS A 430 -6.65 -25.03 18.40
N CYS A 431 -6.84 -24.44 17.21
CA CYS A 431 -6.73 -25.16 15.93
C CYS A 431 -5.69 -24.57 14.96
N GLY A 432 -4.79 -23.70 15.47
CA GLY A 432 -3.66 -23.16 14.69
C GLY A 432 -3.96 -21.90 13.86
N ILE A 433 -5.17 -21.34 13.93
CA ILE A 433 -5.53 -20.11 13.18
C ILE A 433 -4.60 -18.93 13.56
N ALA A 434 -4.52 -18.59 14.85
CA ALA A 434 -3.65 -17.50 15.31
C ALA A 434 -2.16 -17.73 15.01
N ARG A 435 -1.72 -19.00 15.05
CA ARG A 435 -0.36 -19.38 14.66
C ARG A 435 -0.09 -19.03 13.20
N PHE A 436 -1.00 -19.35 12.29
CA PHE A 436 -0.82 -18.99 10.89
C PHE A 436 -0.88 -17.48 10.66
N MET A 437 -1.82 -16.76 11.30
CA MET A 437 -1.92 -15.30 11.17
C MET A 437 -0.60 -14.61 11.59
N LEU A 438 -0.06 -14.97 12.75
CA LEU A 438 1.21 -14.42 13.23
C LEU A 438 2.38 -14.79 12.32
N TYR A 439 2.45 -16.05 11.89
CA TYR A 439 3.47 -16.48 10.93
C TYR A 439 3.44 -15.63 9.67
N HIS A 440 2.27 -15.41 9.07
CA HIS A 440 2.14 -14.58 7.88
C HIS A 440 2.60 -13.15 8.14
N LEU A 441 2.13 -12.50 9.21
CA LEU A 441 2.47 -11.12 9.53
C LEU A 441 3.97 -10.93 9.81
N ILE A 442 4.61 -11.88 10.50
CA ILE A 442 6.07 -11.87 10.72
C ILE A 442 6.83 -11.99 9.39
N GLN A 443 6.33 -12.79 8.45
CA GLN A 443 6.93 -12.89 7.11
C GLN A 443 6.71 -11.62 6.26
N THR A 444 5.60 -10.91 6.46
CA THR A 444 5.38 -9.62 5.78
C THR A 444 6.26 -8.50 6.35
N CYS A 445 6.61 -8.58 7.64
CA CYS A 445 7.48 -7.61 8.32
C CYS A 445 8.97 -8.01 8.35
N LEU A 446 9.46 -8.81 7.40
CA LEU A 446 10.86 -9.24 7.38
C LEU A 446 11.83 -8.04 7.40
N GLY A 447 12.85 -8.13 8.25
CA GLY A 447 13.87 -7.08 8.43
C GLY A 447 13.44 -5.91 9.32
N ARG A 448 12.30 -6.03 10.01
CA ARG A 448 11.83 -5.05 11.00
C ARG A 448 11.56 -5.74 12.32
N ASP A 449 11.83 -5.03 13.41
CA ASP A 449 11.50 -5.49 14.75
C ASP A 449 9.99 -5.44 14.94
N MET A 450 9.43 -6.44 15.63
CA MET A 450 8.00 -6.47 15.93
C MET A 450 7.77 -6.34 17.43
N THR A 451 6.96 -5.38 17.82
CA THR A 451 6.61 -5.13 19.23
C THR A 451 5.13 -5.36 19.48
N LEU A 452 4.78 -5.77 20.70
CA LEU A 452 3.39 -5.93 21.12
C LEU A 452 3.23 -5.75 22.62
N HIS A 453 2.00 -5.43 23.03
CA HIS A 453 1.58 -5.47 24.42
C HIS A 453 0.62 -6.64 24.64
N VAL A 454 0.80 -7.38 25.74
CA VAL A 454 -0.10 -8.48 26.11
C VAL A 454 -0.40 -8.42 27.60
N SER A 455 -1.67 -8.53 27.98
CA SER A 455 -2.04 -8.59 29.40
C SER A 455 -1.35 -9.77 30.09
N ILE A 456 -0.89 -9.56 31.32
CA ILE A 456 -0.17 -10.57 32.11
C ILE A 456 -1.02 -11.83 32.32
N SER A 457 -2.34 -11.68 32.45
CA SER A 457 -3.27 -12.81 32.61
C SER A 457 -3.62 -13.52 31.29
N ASN A 458 -3.16 -13.03 30.14
CA ASN A 458 -3.56 -13.56 28.84
C ASN A 458 -2.66 -14.72 28.39
N SER A 459 -3.26 -15.91 28.23
CA SER A 459 -2.60 -17.11 27.71
C SER A 459 -1.95 -16.98 26.31
N ALA A 460 -2.26 -15.92 25.56
CA ALA A 460 -1.65 -15.63 24.26
C ALA A 460 -0.13 -15.41 24.36
N LEU A 461 0.40 -15.04 25.55
CA LEU A 461 1.84 -14.88 25.77
C LEU A 461 2.64 -16.12 25.33
N PHE A 462 2.15 -17.33 25.63
CA PHE A 462 2.81 -18.57 25.23
C PHE A 462 2.85 -18.78 23.72
N LEU A 463 1.87 -18.23 22.98
CA LEU A 463 1.90 -18.26 21.52
C LEU A 463 2.99 -17.33 21.00
N TYR A 464 3.09 -16.12 21.53
CA TYR A 464 4.11 -15.15 21.13
C TYR A 464 5.53 -15.66 21.42
N GLN A 465 5.75 -16.24 22.61
CA GLN A 465 7.04 -16.85 22.97
C GLN A 465 7.47 -17.95 21.99
N LYS A 466 6.53 -18.77 21.49
CA LYS A 466 6.82 -19.79 20.46
C LYS A 466 7.28 -19.21 19.12
N PHE A 467 6.94 -17.95 18.83
CA PHE A 467 7.43 -17.23 17.66
C PHE A 467 8.75 -16.49 17.91
N GLY A 468 9.28 -16.53 19.13
CA GLY A 468 10.54 -15.89 19.52
C GLY A 468 10.37 -14.51 20.17
N PHE A 469 9.14 -14.06 20.44
CA PHE A 469 8.94 -12.82 21.19
C PHE A 469 9.49 -12.96 22.62
N LYS A 470 10.35 -12.02 23.02
CA LYS A 470 10.91 -11.92 24.36
C LYS A 470 10.19 -10.81 25.13
N VAL A 471 9.97 -11.02 26.43
CA VAL A 471 9.48 -9.98 27.32
C VAL A 471 10.65 -9.08 27.69
N GLU A 472 10.54 -7.78 27.41
CA GLU A 472 11.59 -6.82 27.80
C GLU A 472 11.31 -6.21 29.17
N TYR A 473 10.09 -5.71 29.38
CA TYR A 473 9.68 -5.10 30.64
C TYR A 473 8.17 -5.20 30.87
N VAL A 474 7.76 -4.94 32.10
CA VAL A 474 6.36 -4.91 32.54
C VAL A 474 5.88 -3.46 32.56
N VAL A 475 4.74 -3.21 31.93
CA VAL A 475 4.05 -1.91 31.96
C VAL A 475 2.89 -2.00 32.93
N LEU A 476 3.00 -1.27 34.04
CA LEU A 476 1.93 -1.19 35.03
C LEU A 476 0.76 -0.36 34.48
N ASP A 477 -0.48 -0.75 34.79
CA ASP A 477 -1.67 0.03 34.50
C ASP A 477 -1.91 0.36 33.01
N PHE A 478 -1.28 -0.39 32.10
CA PHE A 478 -1.39 -0.18 30.65
C PHE A 478 -2.85 -0.19 30.19
N TYR A 479 -3.67 -1.11 30.72
CA TYR A 479 -5.08 -1.25 30.34
C TYR A 479 -6.05 -0.43 31.20
N ASN A 480 -5.59 0.37 32.18
CA ASN A 480 -6.47 1.13 33.08
C ASN A 480 -7.42 2.08 32.35
N ARG A 481 -6.98 2.64 31.22
CA ARG A 481 -7.78 3.57 30.42
C ARG A 481 -8.80 2.89 29.51
N TYR A 482 -8.68 1.57 29.33
CA TYR A 482 -9.43 0.81 28.32
C TYR A 482 -10.37 -0.22 28.95
N MET A 483 -9.94 -0.89 30.02
CA MET A 483 -10.74 -1.87 30.74
C MET A 483 -11.71 -1.19 31.71
N ARG A 484 -12.89 -1.80 31.88
CA ARG A 484 -13.85 -1.39 32.91
C ARG A 484 -13.30 -1.75 34.29
N ASP A 485 -13.64 -0.96 35.30
CA ASP A 485 -13.14 -1.20 36.66
C ASP A 485 -13.63 -2.52 37.28
N ASP A 486 -14.69 -3.10 36.71
CA ASP A 486 -15.34 -4.31 37.20
C ASP A 486 -14.66 -5.63 36.75
N THR A 487 -13.60 -5.57 35.93
CA THR A 487 -12.98 -6.79 35.37
C THR A 487 -11.97 -7.43 36.32
N CYS A 488 -12.04 -8.75 36.51
CA CYS A 488 -11.03 -9.53 37.24
C CYS A 488 -9.70 -9.73 36.48
N GLU A 489 -9.56 -9.19 35.27
CA GLU A 489 -8.34 -9.33 34.48
C GLU A 489 -7.25 -8.35 34.94
N SER A 490 -5.99 -8.74 34.79
CA SER A 490 -4.87 -7.87 35.15
C SER A 490 -4.78 -6.69 34.19
N LYS A 491 -4.74 -5.48 34.75
CA LYS A 491 -4.61 -4.23 33.99
C LYS A 491 -3.15 -3.94 33.56
N HIS A 492 -2.19 -4.74 34.03
CA HIS A 492 -0.78 -4.66 33.64
C HIS A 492 -0.52 -5.42 32.33
N ALA A 493 0.51 -5.02 31.61
CA ALA A 493 0.91 -5.64 30.34
C ALA A 493 2.39 -6.02 30.34
N PHE A 494 2.73 -7.11 29.67
CA PHE A 494 4.10 -7.36 29.20
C PHE A 494 4.31 -6.62 27.88
N PHE A 495 5.42 -5.88 27.79
CA PHE A 495 5.95 -5.42 26.52
C PHE A 495 6.84 -6.54 25.95
N CYS A 496 6.53 -6.97 24.73
CA CYS A 496 7.27 -8.03 24.06
C CYS A 496 7.86 -7.52 22.74
N ARG A 497 9.11 -7.88 22.47
CA ARG A 497 9.79 -7.60 21.19
C ARG A 497 10.27 -8.89 20.54
N LEU A 498 10.14 -8.95 19.22
CA LEU A 498 10.79 -9.90 18.34
C LEU A 498 11.85 -9.12 17.54
N GLU A 499 13.11 -9.27 17.94
CA GLU A 499 14.27 -8.70 17.26
C GLU A 499 14.57 -9.49 15.97
N ARG A 500 14.87 -8.81 14.86
CA ARG A 500 15.07 -9.44 13.56
C ARG A 500 16.31 -9.01 12.79
#